data_AF-B4K4L4-F1
#
_entry.id   AF-B4K4L4-F1
#
_cell.length_a   1.000
_cell.length_b   1.000
_cell.length_c   1.000
_cell.angle_alpha   90.00
_cell.angle_beta   90.00
_cell.angle_gamma   90.00
#
_symmetry.space_group_name_H-M   'P 1'
#
loop_
_entity.id
_entity.type
_entity.pdbx_description
1 polymer ?
#
loop_
_entity_poly.entity_id
_entity_poly.type
_entity_poly.pdbx_seq_one_letter_code
_entity_poly.pdbx_strand_id
1 'polypeptide(L)'
;MATAHLPIQKYKYYEHNGEPGCQGLDEVNRMFRNFWDPTAYWMCDKQGTRARFLRCPKSQLYSEELGRCVHYTEWRWTDPKEPPSRPQS
;
A
#
# COMPACT_ATOMS: atom_id res chain seq x y z
N MET A 1 -36.95 -20.82 -7.81
CA MET A 1 -36.23 -20.00 -6.83
C MET A 1 -34.75 -20.18 -7.10
N ALA A 2 -34.10 -19.25 -7.80
CA ALA A 2 -32.67 -19.36 -8.08
C ALA A 2 -31.90 -18.84 -6.85
N THR A 3 -31.26 -19.75 -6.12
CA THR A 3 -30.25 -19.41 -5.12
C THR A 3 -29.07 -18.76 -5.82
N ALA A 4 -28.92 -17.44 -5.68
CA ALA A 4 -27.75 -16.73 -6.16
C ALA A 4 -26.52 -17.19 -5.35
N HIS A 5 -25.69 -18.04 -5.97
CA HIS A 5 -24.36 -18.31 -5.47
C HIS A 5 -23.52 -17.03 -5.63
N LEU A 6 -23.38 -16.28 -4.53
CA LEU A 6 -22.41 -15.21 -4.44
C LEU A 6 -21.02 -15.82 -4.73
N PRO A 7 -20.29 -15.37 -5.77
CA PRO A 7 -18.91 -15.80 -5.91
C PRO A 7 -18.19 -15.28 -4.67
N ILE A 8 -17.59 -16.19 -3.91
CA ILE A 8 -16.63 -15.86 -2.86
C ILE A 8 -15.63 -14.93 -3.53
N GLN A 9 -15.74 -13.63 -3.23
CA GLN A 9 -14.86 -12.61 -3.78
C GLN A 9 -13.47 -13.05 -3.39
N LYS A 10 -12.69 -13.52 -4.38
CA LYS A 10 -11.34 -14.04 -4.18
C LYS A 10 -10.58 -12.93 -3.48
N TYR A 11 -10.39 -13.04 -2.17
CA TYR A 11 -9.48 -12.17 -1.44
C TYR A 11 -8.14 -12.31 -2.15
N LYS A 12 -7.72 -11.25 -2.85
CA LYS A 12 -6.46 -11.24 -3.59
C LYS A 12 -5.36 -11.38 -2.57
N TYR A 13 -4.81 -12.59 -2.47
CA TYR A 13 -3.69 -12.87 -1.59
C TYR A 13 -2.44 -12.24 -2.19
N TYR A 14 -1.77 -11.40 -1.41
CA TYR A 14 -0.52 -10.77 -1.81
C TYR A 14 0.65 -11.54 -1.19
N GLU A 15 1.61 -11.95 -2.03
CA GLU A 15 2.80 -12.69 -1.60
C GLU A 15 3.89 -11.79 -0.98
N HIS A 16 3.69 -10.47 -0.99
CA HIS A 16 4.62 -9.48 -0.45
C HIS A 16 3.87 -8.32 0.23
N ASN A 17 4.63 -7.48 0.94
CA ASN A 17 4.16 -6.39 1.79
C ASN A 17 3.93 -5.05 1.07
N GLY A 18 4.04 -5.02 -0.27
CA GLY A 18 3.97 -3.80 -1.07
C GLY A 18 5.21 -2.90 -1.03
N GLU A 19 6.36 -3.37 -0.50
CA GLU A 19 7.62 -2.62 -0.53
C GLU A 19 8.02 -2.33 -1.99
N PRO A 20 8.26 -1.06 -2.39
CA PRO A 20 8.74 -0.71 -3.73
C PRO A 20 10.25 -0.98 -3.85
N GLY A 21 10.72 -1.16 -5.08
CA GLY A 21 12.14 -1.30 -5.38
C GLY A 21 12.91 0.02 -5.47
N CYS A 22 12.21 1.15 -5.52
CA CYS A 22 12.79 2.50 -5.68
C CYS A 22 13.70 2.63 -6.90
N GLN A 23 13.40 1.94 -8.00
CA GLN A 23 14.22 1.93 -9.21
C GLN A 23 13.98 3.15 -10.09
N GLY A 24 12.77 3.72 -10.06
CA GLY A 24 12.39 4.91 -10.81
C GLY A 24 12.51 6.21 -10.01
N LEU A 25 12.76 7.32 -10.71
CA LEU A 25 12.70 8.66 -10.09
C LEU A 25 11.26 9.04 -9.69
N ASP A 26 10.26 8.47 -10.35
CA ASP A 26 8.83 8.63 -10.04
C ASP A 26 8.42 7.94 -8.73
N GLU A 27 9.27 7.07 -8.18
CA GLU A 27 9.07 6.41 -6.89
C GLU A 27 9.66 7.22 -5.73
N VAL A 28 10.59 8.13 -5.99
CA VAL A 28 11.27 8.94 -4.97
C VAL A 28 10.31 9.95 -4.35
N ASN A 29 10.32 10.05 -3.02
CA ASN A 29 9.41 10.84 -2.19
C ASN A 29 7.91 10.50 -2.35
N ARG A 30 7.58 9.39 -3.03
CA ARG A 30 6.22 8.90 -3.14
C ARG A 30 5.93 7.91 -2.02
N MET A 31 4.72 7.97 -1.48
CA MET A 31 4.24 7.04 -0.46
C MET A 31 3.54 5.85 -1.13
N PHE A 32 3.81 4.65 -0.63
CA PHE A 32 3.22 3.40 -1.12
C PHE A 32 2.55 2.66 0.03
N ARG A 33 1.40 2.07 -0.24
CA ARG A 33 0.65 1.36 0.80
C ARG A 33 1.39 0.10 1.22
N ASN A 34 1.50 -0.13 2.53
CA ASN A 34 1.79 -1.47 3.01
C ASN A 34 0.52 -2.34 2.84
N PHE A 35 0.69 -3.53 2.26
CA PHE A 35 -0.45 -4.37 1.89
C PHE A 35 -1.19 -4.98 3.10
N TRP A 36 -0.52 -5.07 4.25
CA TRP A 36 -1.05 -5.74 5.44
C TRP A 36 -1.25 -4.79 6.63
N ASP A 37 -0.45 -3.73 6.73
CA ASP A 37 -0.51 -2.76 7.83
C ASP A 37 -1.02 -1.39 7.34
N PRO A 38 -2.32 -1.07 7.53
CA PRO A 38 -2.88 0.21 7.10
C PRO A 38 -2.36 1.40 7.92
N THR A 39 -1.67 1.16 9.04
CA THR A 39 -1.01 2.23 9.81
C THR A 39 0.36 2.59 9.25
N ALA A 40 0.83 1.89 8.22
CA ALA A 40 2.16 2.04 7.66
C ALA A 40 2.18 2.23 6.15
N TYR A 41 3.28 2.77 5.67
CA TYR A 41 3.55 3.02 4.26
C TYR A 41 5.04 2.90 3.98
N TRP A 42 5.38 2.71 2.71
CA TRP A 42 6.73 2.71 2.21
C TRP A 42 7.05 4.05 1.54
N MET A 43 8.30 4.47 1.61
CA MET A 43 8.78 5.67 0.90
C MET A 43 10.21 5.48 0.44
N CYS A 44 10.50 5.92 -0.78
CA CYS A 44 11.84 5.93 -1.33
C CYS A 44 12.49 7.29 -1.10
N ASP A 45 13.59 7.36 -0.35
CA ASP A 45 14.33 8.62 -0.15
C ASP A 45 15.16 8.98 -1.40
N LYS A 46 15.73 7.96 -2.07
CA LYS A 46 16.57 8.11 -3.27
C LYS A 46 16.39 6.92 -4.21
N GLN A 47 16.66 7.14 -5.49
CA GLN A 47 16.66 6.09 -6.50
C GLN A 47 17.73 5.03 -6.19
N GLY A 48 17.39 3.76 -6.40
CA GLY A 48 18.25 2.61 -6.20
C GLY A 48 18.53 2.27 -4.73
N THR A 49 17.84 2.92 -3.78
CA THR A 49 17.97 2.64 -2.34
C THR A 49 16.77 1.88 -1.82
N ARG A 50 16.94 1.14 -0.72
CA ARG A 50 15.83 0.41 -0.11
C ARG A 50 14.74 1.38 0.38
N ALA A 51 13.49 1.02 0.14
CA ALA A 51 12.35 1.76 0.66
C ALA A 51 12.33 1.75 2.20
N ARG A 52 11.92 2.86 2.79
CA ARG A 52 11.76 3.00 4.23
C ARG A 52 10.36 2.63 4.66
N PHE A 53 10.28 1.86 5.73
CA PHE A 53 9.03 1.60 6.43
C PHE A 53 8.72 2.75 7.39
N LEU A 54 7.60 3.42 7.18
CA LEU A 54 7.16 4.56 7.98
C LEU A 54 5.74 4.32 8.49
N ARG A 55 5.40 4.93 9.63
CA ARG A 55 4.07 4.82 10.25
C ARG A 55 3.35 6.15 10.22
N CYS A 56 2.04 6.09 9.99
CA CYS A 56 1.16 7.22 10.19
C CYS A 56 1.11 7.63 11.67
N PRO A 57 0.81 8.91 11.96
CA PRO A 57 0.57 9.37 13.33
C PRO A 57 -0.58 8.60 14.02
N LYS A 58 -0.68 8.74 15.34
CA LYS A 58 -1.75 8.12 16.13
C LYS A 58 -3.12 8.48 15.57
N SER A 59 -4.03 7.49 15.54
CA SER A 59 -5.40 7.61 15.02
C SER A 59 -5.49 7.91 13.52
N GLN A 60 -4.40 7.70 12.76
CA GLN A 60 -4.39 7.85 11.31
C GLN A 60 -4.00 6.56 10.60
N LEU A 61 -4.54 6.39 9.38
CA LEU A 61 -4.29 5.28 8.48
C LEU A 61 -3.88 5.83 7.10
N TYR A 62 -3.02 5.11 6.39
CA TYR A 62 -2.55 5.53 5.08
C TYR A 62 -3.62 5.33 4.00
N SER A 63 -3.98 6.40 3.29
CA SER A 63 -4.84 6.35 2.11
C SER A 63 -3.97 6.46 0.85
N GLU A 64 -3.91 5.37 0.08
CA GLU A 64 -3.19 5.35 -1.20
C GLU A 64 -3.83 6.25 -2.26
N GLU A 65 -5.16 6.38 -2.22
CA GLU A 65 -5.90 7.27 -3.13
C GLU A 65 -5.54 8.74 -2.91
N LEU A 66 -5.38 9.13 -1.64
CA LEU A 66 -5.05 10.51 -1.27
C LEU A 66 -3.54 10.75 -1.14
N GLY A 67 -2.72 9.69 -1.21
CA GLY A 67 -1.27 9.76 -1.03
C GLY A 67 -0.84 10.31 0.33
N ARG A 68 -1.63 10.09 1.39
CA ARG A 68 -1.37 10.64 2.74
C ARG A 68 -2.04 9.85 3.85
N CYS A 69 -1.59 10.09 5.07
CA CYS A 69 -2.29 9.63 6.27
C CYS A 69 -3.58 10.44 6.49
N VAL A 70 -4.67 9.75 6.81
CA VAL A 70 -6.00 10.32 7.11
C VAL A 70 -6.52 9.78 8.43
N HIS A 71 -7.43 10.50 9.09
CA HIS A 71 -8.02 10.02 10.33
C HIS A 71 -8.78 8.70 10.12
N TYR A 72 -8.72 7.78 11.09
CA TYR A 72 -9.27 6.43 10.92
C TYR A 72 -10.78 6.41 10.59
N THR A 73 -11.54 7.43 11.01
CA THR A 73 -12.99 7.54 10.71
C THR A 73 -13.28 7.92 9.27
N GLU A 74 -12.32 8.53 8.58
CA GLU A 74 -12.43 8.93 7.17
C GLU A 74 -11.80 7.90 6.23
N TRP A 75 -11.02 6.97 6.78
CA TRP A 75 -10.30 5.98 6.02
C TRP A 75 -11.24 4.92 5.42
N ARG A 76 -10.98 4.57 4.16
CA ARG A 76 -11.70 3.50 3.45
C ARG A 76 -10.70 2.48 2.95
N TRP A 77 -11.05 1.21 3.12
CA TRP A 77 -10.26 0.13 2.53
C TRP A 77 -10.35 0.22 1.00
N THR A 78 -9.21 0.35 0.34
CA THR A 78 -9.04 0.15 -1.10
C THR A 78 -8.29 -1.15 -1.36
N ASP A 79 -8.37 -1.70 -2.57
CA ASP A 79 -7.46 -2.80 -2.93
C ASP A 79 -6.04 -2.25 -3.12
N PRO A 80 -5.01 -2.86 -2.50
CA PRO A 80 -3.63 -2.42 -2.69
C PRO A 80 -3.19 -2.48 -4.15
N LYS A 81 -2.48 -1.43 -4.60
CA LYS A 81 -1.86 -1.36 -5.93
C LYS A 81 -0.40 -1.80 -5.87
N GLU A 82 0.02 -2.51 -6.90
CA GLU A 82 1.43 -2.89 -7.05
C GLU A 82 2.30 -1.64 -7.26
N PRO A 83 3.44 -1.51 -6.57
CA PRO A 83 4.40 -0.46 -6.86
C PRO A 83 5.03 -0.64 -8.26
N PRO A 84 5.58 0.43 -8.88
CA PRO A 84 6.22 0.36 -10.19
C PRO A 84 7.38 -0.63 -10.26
N SER A 85 8.14 -0.77 -9.16
CA SER A 85 9.24 -1.72 -9.07
C SER A 85 9.18 -2.54 -7.77
N ARG A 86 9.86 -3.69 -7.77
CA ARG A 86 10.02 -4.56 -6.58
C ARG A 86 11.46 -4.52 -6.06
N PRO A 87 11.70 -4.75 -4.76
CA PRO A 87 13.04 -4.87 -4.20
C PRO A 87 13.80 -5.98 -4.92
N GLN A 88 15.05 -5.72 -5.27
CA GLN A 88 15.94 -6.77 -5.78
C GLN A 88 16.46 -7.57 -4.58
N SER A 89 16.33 -8.90 -4.64
CA SER A 89 16.76 -9.84 -3.60
C SER A 89 18.28 -9.98 -3.54
#